data_AF-A0A947TAP4-F1
#
_entry.id   AF-A0A947TAP4-F1
#
_cell.length_a   1.000
_cell.length_b   1.000
_cell.length_c   1.000
_cell.angle_alpha   90.00
_cell.angle_beta   90.00
_cell.angle_gamma   90.00
#
_symmetry.space_group_name_H-M   'P 1'
#
loop_
_entity.id
_entity.type
_entity.pdbx_description
1 polymer ?
#
loop_
_entity_poly.entity_id
_entity_poly.type
_entity_poly.pdbx_seq_one_letter_code
_entity_poly.pdbx_strand_id
1 'polypeptide(L)'
;MDRSTAPTLLATFALAACNSSGDYFSVANANDDVGSAEVHICDKVVKLPKRAERFSEHIDVDCEGSGKLKVLMEDGNEVTCIIGYVTPGASQHWGYEIKEGVCQSDGIAI
;
A
#
# COMPACT_ATOMS: atom_id res chain seq x y z
N MET A 1 13.83 -6.70 62.50
CA MET A 1 13.52 -5.61 61.55
C MET A 1 13.90 -6.11 60.17
N ASP A 2 13.02 -6.93 59.57
CA ASP A 2 13.26 -7.60 58.30
C ASP A 2 12.99 -6.64 57.13
N ARG A 3 14.05 -6.32 56.37
CA ARG A 3 13.93 -5.61 55.08
C ARG A 3 13.91 -6.64 53.96
N SER A 4 12.71 -7.13 53.64
CA SER A 4 12.46 -7.82 52.37
C SER A 4 12.70 -6.83 51.23
N THR A 5 13.79 -7.05 50.49
CA THR A 5 14.14 -6.28 49.29
C THR A 5 13.63 -7.07 48.09
N ALA A 6 12.46 -6.70 47.57
CA ALA A 6 11.90 -7.27 46.36
C ALA A 6 12.52 -6.58 45.13
N PRO A 7 13.03 -7.32 44.13
CA PRO A 7 13.55 -6.74 42.91
C PRO A 7 12.38 -6.35 41.97
N THR A 8 12.27 -5.07 41.64
CA THR A 8 11.35 -4.58 40.61
C THR A 8 11.89 -4.98 39.23
N LEU A 9 11.29 -6.00 38.62
CA LEU A 9 11.54 -6.37 37.22
C LEU A 9 10.97 -5.27 36.30
N LEU A 10 11.85 -4.46 35.71
CA LEU A 10 11.51 -3.61 34.56
C LEU A 10 11.36 -4.49 33.32
N ALA A 11 10.12 -4.80 32.93
CA ALA A 11 9.81 -5.39 31.64
C ALA A 11 9.95 -4.31 30.55
N THR A 12 11.01 -4.39 29.75
CA THR A 12 11.21 -3.55 28.57
C THR A 12 10.39 -4.13 27.42
N PHE A 13 9.25 -3.53 27.11
CA PHE A 13 8.49 -3.84 25.89
C PHE A 13 9.25 -3.28 24.69
N ALA A 14 10.02 -4.14 24.02
CA ALA A 14 10.56 -3.84 22.70
C ALA A 14 9.39 -3.84 21.70
N LEU A 15 8.88 -2.64 21.39
CA LEU A 15 7.99 -2.41 20.25
C LEU A 15 8.81 -2.68 18.98
N ALA A 16 8.80 -3.93 18.51
CA ALA A 16 9.22 -4.25 17.15
C ALA A 16 8.22 -3.58 16.20
N ALA A 17 8.50 -2.32 15.82
CA ALA A 17 7.85 -1.71 14.68
C ALA A 17 8.21 -2.56 13.46
N CYS A 18 7.29 -3.40 13.01
CA CYS A 18 7.33 -3.96 11.67
C CYS A 18 7.15 -2.78 10.71
N ASN A 19 8.25 -2.10 10.39
CA ASN A 19 8.28 -1.21 9.25
C ASN A 19 8.06 -2.11 8.04
N SER A 20 6.86 -2.04 7.45
CA SER A 20 6.61 -2.62 6.15
C SER A 20 7.49 -1.89 5.16
N SER A 21 8.69 -2.42 4.90
CA SER A 21 9.55 -1.94 3.84
C SER A 21 8.86 -2.22 2.51
N GLY A 22 8.93 -1.28 1.57
CA GLY A 22 8.35 -1.41 0.24
C GLY A 22 7.45 -0.23 -0.12
N ASP A 23 7.32 -0.01 -1.42
CA ASP A 23 6.42 1.00 -1.97
C ASP A 23 4.97 0.59 -1.68
N TYR A 24 4.16 1.56 -1.26
CA TYR A 24 2.75 1.33 -0.96
C TYR A 24 1.89 1.72 -2.17
N PHE A 25 1.04 0.80 -2.62
CA PHE A 25 0.15 1.01 -3.75
C PHE A 25 -1.29 0.89 -3.31
N SER A 26 -2.13 1.82 -3.74
CA SER A 26 -3.52 1.83 -3.29
C SER A 26 -4.50 2.52 -4.25
N VAL A 27 -5.73 2.01 -4.26
CA VAL A 27 -6.89 2.60 -4.94
C VAL A 27 -8.04 2.76 -3.95
N ALA A 28 -8.59 3.96 -3.84
CA ALA A 28 -9.81 4.22 -3.07
C ALA A 28 -11.03 3.58 -3.75
N ASN A 29 -11.91 3.01 -2.93
CA ASN A 29 -13.15 2.35 -3.34
C ASN A 29 -14.31 2.77 -2.40
N ALA A 30 -14.44 4.07 -2.14
CA ALA A 30 -15.45 4.60 -1.22
C ALA A 30 -16.89 4.42 -1.73
N ASN A 31 -17.07 4.30 -3.05
CA ASN A 31 -18.38 4.11 -3.68
C ASN A 31 -18.71 2.63 -3.97
N ASP A 32 -17.81 1.72 -3.60
CA ASP A 32 -17.90 0.27 -3.87
C ASP A 32 -18.09 -0.09 -5.36
N ASP A 33 -17.46 0.67 -6.25
CA ASP A 33 -17.53 0.54 -7.72
C ASP A 33 -16.28 -0.10 -8.34
N VAL A 34 -15.23 -0.34 -7.57
CA VAL A 34 -14.02 -1.06 -7.98
C VAL A 34 -14.14 -2.54 -7.65
N GLY A 35 -14.08 -3.40 -8.67
CA GLY A 35 -14.13 -4.86 -8.51
C GLY A 35 -12.78 -5.52 -8.29
N SER A 36 -11.72 -5.05 -8.96
CA SER A 36 -10.35 -5.48 -8.68
C SER A 36 -9.29 -4.47 -9.09
N ALA A 37 -8.09 -4.59 -8.51
CA ALA A 37 -6.94 -3.75 -8.83
C ALA A 37 -5.65 -4.57 -8.88
N GLU A 38 -4.79 -4.28 -9.86
CA GLU A 38 -3.52 -4.97 -10.07
C GLU A 38 -2.41 -3.96 -10.43
N VAL A 39 -1.24 -4.11 -9.80
CA VAL A 39 -0.04 -3.34 -10.11
C VAL A 39 0.82 -4.11 -11.10
N HIS A 40 1.19 -3.46 -12.20
CA HIS A 40 2.11 -3.96 -13.21
C HIS A 40 3.40 -3.15 -13.14
N ILE A 41 4.46 -3.73 -12.61
CA ILE A 41 5.74 -3.05 -12.42
C ILE A 41 6.88 -4.07 -12.44
N CYS A 42 8.02 -3.72 -13.03
CA CYS A 42 9.21 -4.60 -13.06
C CYS A 42 8.92 -6.03 -13.58
N ASP A 43 8.11 -6.17 -14.64
CA ASP A 43 7.62 -7.46 -15.17
C ASP A 43 6.80 -8.32 -14.19
N LYS A 44 6.46 -7.78 -13.02
CA LYS A 44 5.59 -8.41 -12.02
C LYS A 44 4.18 -7.88 -12.17
N VAL A 45 3.21 -8.75 -11.89
CA VAL A 45 1.81 -8.40 -11.73
C VAL A 45 1.39 -8.78 -10.32
N VAL A 46 0.98 -7.81 -9.53
CA VAL A 46 0.59 -7.99 -8.13
C VAL A 46 -0.85 -7.56 -7.95
N LYS A 47 -1.71 -8.48 -7.52
CA LYS A 47 -3.11 -8.16 -7.19
C LYS A 47 -3.15 -7.43 -5.86
N LEU A 48 -3.88 -6.32 -5.80
CA LEU A 48 -4.12 -5.60 -4.57
C LEU A 48 -5.33 -6.23 -3.85
N PRO A 49 -5.20 -6.71 -2.61
CA PRO A 49 -6.34 -7.19 -1.84
C PRO A 49 -7.23 -6.02 -1.39
N LYS A 50 -8.54 -6.26 -1.34
CA LYS A 50 -9.51 -5.33 -0.75
C LYS A 50 -9.35 -5.30 0.77
N ARG A 51 -9.08 -4.13 1.32
CA ARG A 51 -8.94 -3.84 2.76
C ARG A 51 -9.83 -2.63 3.07
N ALA A 52 -11.00 -2.91 3.66
CA ALA A 52 -12.06 -1.91 3.87
C ALA A 52 -12.43 -1.19 2.56
N GLU A 53 -12.38 0.14 2.54
CA GLU A 53 -12.74 0.99 1.40
C GLU A 53 -11.57 1.20 0.41
N ARG A 54 -10.56 0.33 0.41
CA ARG A 54 -9.40 0.44 -0.47
C ARG A 54 -8.93 -0.91 -0.99
N PHE A 55 -8.34 -0.94 -2.18
CA PHE A 55 -7.48 -2.02 -2.63
C PHE A 55 -6.04 -1.60 -2.37
N SER A 56 -5.25 -2.36 -1.61
CA SER A 56 -3.88 -1.94 -1.29
C SER A 56 -2.92 -3.03 -0.84
N GLU A 57 -1.62 -2.82 -1.12
CA GLU A 57 -0.53 -3.69 -0.72
C GLU A 57 0.81 -2.94 -0.65
N HIS A 58 1.73 -3.42 0.19
CA HIS A 58 3.14 -3.05 0.13
C HIS A 58 3.88 -4.01 -0.82
N ILE A 59 4.63 -3.44 -1.76
CA ILE A 59 5.37 -4.22 -2.75
C ILE A 59 6.85 -3.82 -2.65
N ASP A 60 7.70 -4.80 -2.39
CA ASP A 60 9.14 -4.64 -2.52
C ASP A 60 9.51 -4.51 -4.00
N VAL A 61 9.79 -3.29 -4.42
CA VAL A 61 10.25 -2.98 -5.78
C VAL A 61 11.77 -3.11 -5.81
N ASP A 62 12.26 -4.06 -6.61
CA ASP A 62 13.66 -4.42 -6.77
C ASP A 62 14.23 -4.00 -8.13
N CYS A 63 13.50 -3.19 -8.91
CA CYS A 63 13.96 -2.65 -10.18
C CYS A 63 13.80 -1.13 -10.27
N GLU A 64 14.51 -0.54 -11.23
CA GLU A 64 14.29 0.82 -11.68
C GLU A 64 13.34 0.85 -12.89
N GLY A 65 12.39 1.79 -12.92
CA GLY A 65 11.54 1.96 -14.09
C GLY A 65 10.20 2.61 -13.78
N SER A 66 9.19 2.33 -14.61
CA SER A 66 7.83 2.82 -14.43
C SER A 66 6.82 1.70 -14.58
N GLY A 67 5.58 1.95 -14.17
CA GLY A 67 4.54 0.94 -14.15
C GLY A 67 3.16 1.50 -14.39
N LYS A 68 2.17 0.67 -14.13
CA LYS A 68 0.77 1.07 -14.14
C LYS A 68 -0.03 0.26 -13.15
N LEU A 69 -1.06 0.89 -12.63
CA LEU A 69 -2.08 0.25 -11.81
C LEU A 69 -3.33 0.10 -12.68
N LYS A 70 -3.74 -1.15 -12.92
CA LYS A 70 -4.97 -1.48 -13.63
C LYS A 70 -6.11 -1.68 -12.64
N VAL A 71 -7.24 -1.08 -12.94
CA VAL A 71 -8.46 -1.16 -12.14
C VAL A 71 -9.58 -1.69 -13.02
N LEU A 72 -10.20 -2.80 -12.61
CA LEU A 72 -11.42 -3.30 -13.22
C LEU A 72 -12.59 -2.84 -12.35
N MET A 73 -13.46 -2.04 -12.94
CA MET A 73 -14.69 -1.57 -12.31
C MET A 73 -15.76 -2.69 -12.30
N GLU A 74 -16.74 -2.60 -11.40
CA GLU A 74 -17.85 -3.56 -11.30
C GLU A 74 -18.71 -3.63 -12.58
N ASP A 75 -18.76 -2.56 -13.36
CA ASP A 75 -19.44 -2.51 -14.67
C ASP A 75 -18.64 -3.16 -15.81
N GLY A 76 -17.44 -3.65 -15.52
CA GLY A 76 -16.52 -4.29 -16.47
C GLY A 76 -15.58 -3.33 -17.20
N ASN A 77 -15.66 -2.02 -16.96
CA ASN A 77 -14.72 -1.05 -17.54
C ASN A 77 -13.33 -1.16 -16.90
N GLU A 78 -12.27 -1.01 -17.70
CA GLU A 78 -10.89 -0.97 -17.22
C GLU A 78 -10.38 0.48 -17.20
N VAL A 79 -9.81 0.90 -16.07
CA VAL A 79 -9.13 2.18 -15.91
C VAL A 79 -7.65 1.92 -15.60
N THR A 80 -6.75 2.71 -16.18
CA THR A 80 -5.30 2.58 -15.97
C THR A 80 -4.74 3.84 -15.33
N CYS A 81 -4.12 3.70 -14.15
CA CYS A 81 -3.39 4.76 -13.47
C CYS A 81 -1.89 4.61 -13.73
N ILE A 82 -1.23 5.70 -14.13
CA ILE A 82 0.21 5.67 -14.40
C ILE A 82 0.98 5.74 -13.09
N ILE A 83 1.82 4.74 -12.85
CA ILE A 83 2.85 4.77 -11.81
C ILE A 83 4.07 5.41 -12.43
N GLY A 84 4.60 6.44 -11.77
CA GLY A 84 5.78 7.16 -12.23
C GLY A 84 7.06 6.34 -12.09
N TYR A 85 8.17 7.00 -11.78
CA TYR A 85 9.45 6.31 -11.64
C TYR A 85 9.56 5.62 -10.27
N VAL A 86 9.92 4.34 -10.26
CA VAL A 86 10.26 3.57 -9.07
C VAL A 86 11.74 3.23 -9.05
N THR A 87 12.30 3.10 -7.86
CA THR A 87 13.71 2.79 -7.65
C THR A 87 13.86 1.81 -6.49
N PRO A 88 14.80 0.85 -6.55
CA PRO A 88 15.01 -0.11 -5.48
C PRO A 88 15.33 0.56 -4.15
N GLY A 89 14.72 0.05 -3.07
CA GLY A 89 14.97 0.52 -1.71
C GLY A 89 14.34 1.87 -1.36
N ALA A 90 13.58 2.49 -2.27
CA ALA A 90 12.73 3.62 -1.91
C ALA A 90 11.51 3.17 -1.11
N SER A 91 10.86 4.14 -0.48
CA SER A 91 9.57 3.97 0.19
C SER A 91 8.66 5.09 -0.30
N GLN A 92 8.00 4.84 -1.41
CA GLN A 92 7.09 5.77 -2.07
C GLN A 92 5.65 5.29 -1.89
N HIS A 93 4.71 6.22 -2.02
CA HIS A 93 3.28 5.92 -2.02
C HIS A 93 2.66 6.33 -3.34
N TRP A 94 1.99 5.37 -3.97
CA TRP A 94 1.15 5.53 -5.14
C TRP A 94 -0.33 5.36 -4.76
N GLY A 95 -1.00 6.48 -4.49
CA GLY A 95 -2.42 6.53 -4.13
C GLY A 95 -3.28 7.13 -5.22
N TYR A 96 -4.37 6.43 -5.56
CA TYR A 96 -5.32 6.87 -6.58
C TYR A 96 -6.77 6.76 -6.12
N GLU A 97 -7.62 7.56 -6.74
CA GLU A 97 -9.07 7.42 -6.74
C GLU A 97 -9.58 7.41 -8.20
N ILE A 98 -10.65 6.67 -8.46
CA ILE A 98 -11.31 6.67 -9.78
C ILE A 98 -12.51 7.60 -9.70
N LYS A 99 -12.49 8.67 -10.50
CA LYS A 99 -13.59 9.63 -10.62
C LYS A 99 -13.98 9.76 -12.08
N GLU A 100 -15.25 9.48 -12.36
CA GLU A 100 -15.81 9.57 -13.71
C GLU A 100 -15.02 8.75 -14.75
N GLY A 101 -14.52 7.56 -14.33
CA GLY A 101 -13.72 6.67 -15.17
C GLY A 101 -12.27 7.12 -15.39
N VAL A 102 -11.79 8.12 -14.65
CA VAL A 102 -10.43 8.65 -14.76
C VAL A 102 -9.68 8.47 -13.44
N CYS A 103 -8.40 8.10 -13.53
CA CYS A 103 -7.53 8.08 -12.36
C CYS A 103 -7.15 9.50 -11.93
N GLN A 104 -7.32 9.78 -10.65
CA GLN A 104 -6.80 10.96 -9.99
C GLN A 104 -5.89 10.52 -8.85
N SER A 105 -4.87 11.31 -8.52
CA SER A 105 -4.12 11.07 -7.28
C SER A 105 -5.04 11.40 -6.11
N ASP A 106 -5.06 10.53 -5.10
CA ASP A 106 -5.87 10.77 -3.89
C ASP A 106 -5.17 11.72 -2.90
N GLY A 107 -4.01 12.28 -3.26
CA GLY A 107 -3.27 13.25 -2.48
C GLY A 107 -2.65 12.69 -1.20
N ILE A 108 -2.73 11.37 -0.96
CA ILE A 108 -2.01 10.74 0.13
C ILE A 108 -0.56 10.56 -0.32
N ALA A 109 0.25 11.59 -0.05
CA ALA A 109 1.70 11.46 0.00
C ALA A 109 2.07 11.31 1.48
N ILE A 110 2.58 10.14 1.87
CA ILE A 110 3.21 9.91 3.18
C ILE A 110 4.73 9.98 3.02
#